data_AF-A0A4D8QZA8-F1
#
_entry.id   AF-A0A4D8QZA8-F1
#
_cell.length_a   1.000
_cell.length_b   1.000
_cell.length_c   1.000
_cell.angle_alpha   90.00
_cell.angle_beta   90.00
_cell.angle_gamma   90.00
#
_symmetry.space_group_name_H-M   'P 1'
#
loop_
_entity.id
_entity.type
_entity.pdbx_description
1 polymer ?
#
loop_
_entity_poly.entity_id
_entity_poly.type
_entity_poly.pdbx_seq_one_letter_code
_entity_poly.pdbx_strand_id
1 'polypeptide(L)'
;MTTTGSLTVDSPLGLLTLTSANGAVLALDWGRLGDDRPDPVLEEAARQLRDYFAGTRLEFDLPLAPRGTAFRQKVWAAMRAIPYGGVLTYGDVARMLETAPRAVGGACGANPIPVIIPCHRIVGGGGAPGGYSGLGGLRTKDWLLRHERRYRVTADQAGDTLELQLL
;
A
#
# COMPACT_ATOMS: atom_id res chain seq x y z
N MET A 1 14.11 -24.54 9.53
CA MET A 1 13.67 -24.25 8.16
C MET A 1 12.74 -23.06 8.22
N THR A 2 13.00 -22.00 7.47
CA THR A 2 12.09 -20.87 7.38
C THR A 2 10.90 -21.30 6.52
N THR A 3 9.72 -21.46 7.13
CA THR A 3 8.50 -21.75 6.37
C THR A 3 8.11 -20.49 5.61
N THR A 4 8.02 -20.60 4.30
CA THR A 4 7.55 -19.54 3.41
C THR A 4 6.12 -19.86 3.01
N GLY A 5 5.19 -18.92 3.24
CA GLY A 5 3.81 -19.02 2.77
C GLY A 5 3.64 -18.31 1.43
N SER A 6 2.58 -18.69 0.70
CA SER A 6 2.11 -17.98 -0.49
C SER A 6 0.58 -17.98 -0.53
N LEU A 7 -0.07 -16.88 -0.84
CA LEU A 7 -1.53 -16.84 -0.98
C LEU A 7 -1.97 -15.82 -2.04
N THR A 8 -2.69 -16.31 -3.04
CA THR A 8 -3.28 -15.51 -4.11
C THR A 8 -4.67 -15.02 -3.71
N VAL A 9 -4.93 -13.73 -3.96
CA VAL A 9 -6.19 -13.05 -3.67
C VAL A 9 -6.71 -12.40 -4.95
N ASP A 10 -8.01 -12.49 -5.19
CA ASP A 10 -8.67 -11.73 -6.26
C ASP A 10 -8.85 -10.26 -5.82
N SER A 11 -8.70 -9.33 -6.76
CA SER A 11 -8.89 -7.91 -6.51
C SER A 11 -9.38 -7.19 -7.77
N PRO A 12 -9.92 -5.96 -7.64
CA PRO A 12 -10.23 -5.11 -8.78
C PRO A 12 -9.02 -4.77 -9.68
N LEU A 13 -7.80 -5.04 -9.23
CA LEU A 13 -6.55 -4.86 -9.98
C LEU A 13 -6.08 -6.15 -10.67
N GLY A 14 -6.87 -7.22 -10.61
CA GLY A 14 -6.49 -8.58 -10.97
C GLY A 14 -5.97 -9.37 -9.77
N LEU A 15 -5.46 -10.57 -10.03
CA LEU A 15 -4.89 -11.42 -8.98
C LEU A 15 -3.67 -10.75 -8.33
N LEU A 16 -3.54 -10.90 -7.02
CA LEU A 16 -2.40 -10.44 -6.22
C LEU A 16 -1.90 -11.62 -5.39
N THR A 17 -0.61 -11.93 -5.43
CA THR A 17 -0.03 -12.99 -4.60
C THR A 17 0.79 -12.41 -3.46
N LEU A 18 0.44 -12.76 -2.23
CA LEU A 18 1.18 -12.42 -1.03
C LEU A 18 2.21 -13.51 -0.72
N THR A 19 3.42 -13.13 -0.32
CA THR A 19 4.46 -14.05 0.18
C THR A 19 4.83 -13.69 1.62
N SER A 20 4.92 -14.69 2.49
CA SER A 20 5.30 -14.53 3.91
C SER A 20 6.52 -15.36 4.27
N ALA A 21 7.22 -14.96 5.33
CA ALA A 21 8.11 -15.84 6.07
C ALA A 21 8.25 -15.35 7.51
N ASN A 22 8.49 -16.27 8.45
CA ASN A 22 8.68 -15.94 9.87
C ASN A 22 7.54 -15.08 10.46
N GLY A 23 6.29 -15.32 10.05
CA GLY A 23 5.12 -14.60 10.55
C GLY A 23 4.96 -13.16 10.04
N ALA A 24 5.68 -12.76 8.99
CA ALA A 24 5.55 -11.43 8.39
C ALA A 24 5.38 -11.50 6.86
N VAL A 25 4.65 -10.54 6.29
CA VAL A 25 4.51 -10.35 4.84
C VAL A 25 5.81 -9.75 4.30
N LEU A 26 6.36 -10.38 3.27
CA LEU A 26 7.61 -9.96 2.61
C LEU A 26 7.37 -9.27 1.28
N ALA A 27 6.38 -9.74 0.52
CA ALA A 27 6.10 -9.28 -0.84
C ALA A 27 4.60 -9.37 -1.18
N LEU A 28 4.18 -8.53 -2.12
CA LEU A 28 2.92 -8.61 -2.83
C LEU A 28 3.20 -8.46 -4.33
N ASP A 29 2.98 -9.54 -5.07
CA ASP A 29 3.23 -9.62 -6.50
C ASP A 29 1.93 -9.55 -7.30
N TRP A 30 2.03 -9.02 -8.52
CA TRP A 30 0.91 -8.97 -9.46
C TRP A 30 0.75 -10.32 -10.16
N GLY A 31 -0.48 -10.82 -10.23
CA GLY A 31 -0.80 -12.13 -10.79
C GLY A 31 -0.75 -13.25 -9.75
N ARG A 32 -0.90 -14.49 -10.24
CA ARG A 32 -0.71 -15.72 -9.44
C ARG A 32 0.75 -16.15 -9.49
N LEU A 33 1.36 -16.39 -8.32
CA LEU A 33 2.67 -17.02 -8.21
C LEU A 33 2.55 -18.39 -7.55
N GLY A 34 2.62 -19.44 -8.38
CA GLY A 34 2.61 -20.82 -7.93
C GLY A 34 1.34 -21.22 -7.17
N ASP A 35 1.48 -22.26 -6.35
CA ASP A 35 0.40 -22.81 -5.55
C ASP A 35 0.28 -22.11 -4.20
N ASP A 36 -0.96 -21.99 -3.74
CA ASP A 36 -1.28 -21.39 -2.46
C ASP A 36 -0.84 -22.32 -1.32
N ARG A 37 -0.08 -21.73 -0.39
CA ARG A 37 0.38 -22.30 0.88
C ARG A 37 0.07 -21.26 1.97
N PRO A 38 -1.20 -21.13 2.37
CA PRO A 38 -1.62 -20.13 3.32
C PRO A 38 -0.97 -20.37 4.69
N ASP A 39 -0.80 -19.29 5.42
CA ASP A 39 -0.46 -19.28 6.84
C ASP A 39 -1.29 -18.17 7.54
N PRO A 40 -1.27 -18.08 8.88
CA PRO A 40 -2.12 -17.12 9.59
C PRO A 40 -1.88 -15.65 9.19
N VAL A 41 -0.64 -15.26 8.86
CA VAL A 41 -0.34 -13.87 8.47
C VAL A 41 -0.85 -13.57 7.05
N LEU A 42 -0.80 -14.55 6.15
CA LEU A 42 -1.33 -14.42 4.79
C LEU A 42 -2.85 -14.40 4.76
N GLU A 43 -3.51 -15.22 5.58
CA GLU A 43 -4.97 -15.21 5.69
C GLU A 43 -5.48 -13.85 6.20
N GLU A 44 -4.81 -13.30 7.21
CA GLU A 44 -5.13 -11.97 7.73
C GLU A 44 -4.83 -10.86 6.69
N ALA A 45 -3.69 -10.93 6.00
CA ALA A 45 -3.37 -9.99 4.93
C ALA A 45 -4.38 -10.05 3.77
N ALA A 46 -4.82 -11.25 3.38
CA ALA A 46 -5.85 -11.43 2.37
C ALA A 46 -7.20 -10.86 2.82
N ARG A 47 -7.57 -11.05 4.09
CA ARG A 47 -8.78 -10.45 4.68
C ARG A 47 -8.71 -8.92 4.64
N GLN A 48 -7.60 -8.32 5.10
CA GLN A 48 -7.44 -6.87 5.09
C GLN A 48 -7.40 -6.28 3.68
N LEU A 49 -6.81 -6.97 2.70
CA LEU A 49 -6.88 -6.54 1.29
C LEU A 49 -8.31 -6.52 0.77
N ARG A 50 -9.11 -7.56 1.08
CA ARG A 50 -10.54 -7.59 0.71
C ARG A 50 -11.29 -6.42 1.36
N ASP A 51 -11.09 -6.16 2.64
CA ASP A 51 -11.70 -5.01 3.34
C ASP A 51 -11.26 -3.67 2.72
N TYR A 52 -9.97 -3.53 2.36
CA TYR A 52 -9.44 -2.34 1.71
C TYR A 52 -10.13 -2.09 0.37
N PHE A 53 -10.25 -3.11 -0.48
CA PHE A 53 -10.92 -2.99 -1.77
C PHE A 53 -12.45 -2.85 -1.64
N ALA A 54 -13.04 -3.27 -0.52
CA ALA A 54 -14.43 -2.99 -0.19
C ALA A 54 -14.65 -1.57 0.37
N GLY A 55 -13.58 -0.86 0.74
CA GLY A 55 -13.67 0.48 1.34
C GLY A 55 -14.02 0.48 2.83
N THR A 56 -14.00 -0.69 3.48
CA THR A 56 -14.30 -0.85 4.92
C THR A 56 -13.06 -0.84 5.80
N ARG A 57 -11.86 -0.81 5.20
CA ARG A 57 -10.58 -0.66 5.88
C ARG A 57 -9.77 0.49 5.31
N LEU A 58 -9.32 1.37 6.20
CA LEU A 58 -8.51 2.54 5.86
C LEU A 58 -7.02 2.33 6.14
N GLU A 59 -6.68 1.42 7.06
CA GLU A 59 -5.30 1.15 7.48
C GLU A 59 -4.99 -0.35 7.48
N PHE A 60 -3.74 -0.71 7.16
CA PHE A 60 -3.26 -2.08 7.28
C PHE A 60 -2.52 -2.28 8.60
N ASP A 61 -3.00 -3.22 9.40
CA ASP A 61 -2.35 -3.66 10.62
C ASP A 61 -1.77 -5.06 10.40
N LEU A 62 -0.57 -5.11 9.83
CA LEU A 62 0.08 -6.34 9.41
C LEU A 62 1.57 -6.29 9.79
N PRO A 63 2.15 -7.41 10.25
CA PRO A 63 3.59 -7.52 10.39
C PRO A 63 4.23 -7.56 8.99
N LEU A 64 4.96 -6.50 8.63
CA LEU A 64 5.66 -6.38 7.35
C LEU A 64 7.18 -6.48 7.57
N ALA A 65 7.86 -7.27 6.75
CA ALA A 65 9.32 -7.38 6.75
C ALA A 65 9.91 -7.26 5.32
N PRO A 66 9.65 -6.14 4.60
CA PRO A 66 10.15 -5.96 3.25
C PRO A 66 11.69 -5.89 3.23
N ARG A 67 12.32 -6.62 2.30
CA ARG A 67 13.78 -6.60 2.15
C ARG A 67 14.23 -5.42 1.29
N GLY A 68 15.10 -4.57 1.84
CA GLY A 68 15.69 -3.44 1.12
C GLY A 68 16.78 -2.75 1.92
N THR A 69 17.49 -1.82 1.26
CA THR A 69 18.50 -0.98 1.91
C THR A 69 17.89 -0.13 3.02
N ALA A 70 18.70 0.31 3.99
CA ALA A 70 18.23 1.19 5.06
C ALA A 70 17.52 2.45 4.54
N PHE A 71 18.00 3.02 3.43
CA PHE A 71 17.34 4.14 2.76
C PHE A 71 15.94 3.79 2.25
N ARG A 72 15.79 2.65 1.56
CA ARG A 72 14.47 2.19 1.07
C ARG A 72 13.50 1.94 2.21
N GLN A 73 13.96 1.32 3.30
CA GLN A 73 13.13 1.09 4.48
C GLN A 73 12.61 2.41 5.09
N LYS A 74 13.46 3.45 5.17
CA LYS A 74 13.01 4.79 5.61
C LYS A 74 11.93 5.38 4.68
N VAL A 75 12.12 5.27 3.37
CA VAL A 75 11.12 5.75 2.40
C VAL A 75 9.80 4.97 2.50
N TRP A 76 9.85 3.65 2.64
CA TRP A 76 8.66 2.81 2.79
C TRP A 76 7.92 3.10 4.10
N ALA A 77 8.65 3.37 5.19
CA ALA A 77 8.04 3.83 6.43
C ALA A 77 7.31 5.18 6.25
N ALA A 78 7.94 6.13 5.55
CA ALA A 78 7.29 7.41 5.23
C ALA A 78 6.03 7.24 4.36
N MET A 79 6.04 6.32 3.39
CA MET A 79 4.83 6.00 2.60
C MET A 79 3.70 5.46 3.46
N ARG A 80 3.99 4.53 4.37
CA ARG A 80 3.00 3.92 5.26
C ARG A 80 2.35 4.93 6.21
N ALA A 81 3.06 6.00 6.56
CA ALA A 81 2.55 7.08 7.40
C ALA A 81 1.55 7.99 6.66
N ILE A 82 1.41 7.88 5.33
CA ILE A 82 0.44 8.67 4.57
C ILE A 82 -0.95 8.03 4.78
N PRO A 83 -1.93 8.76 5.34
CA PRO A 83 -3.26 8.21 5.60
C PRO A 83 -4.01 7.87 4.31
N TYR A 84 -5.05 7.04 4.44
CA TYR A 84 -5.95 6.68 3.35
C TYR A 84 -6.52 7.91 2.64
N GLY A 85 -6.42 7.95 1.30
CA GLY A 85 -6.86 9.09 0.51
C GLY A 85 -5.99 10.35 0.64
N GLY A 86 -4.92 10.30 1.44
CA GLY A 86 -3.87 11.29 1.49
C GLY A 86 -2.82 11.07 0.40
N VAL A 87 -2.12 12.14 0.02
CA VAL A 87 -0.99 12.07 -0.92
C VAL A 87 0.13 12.98 -0.44
N LEU A 88 1.36 12.61 -0.76
CA LEU A 88 2.55 13.48 -0.66
C LEU A 88 3.24 13.53 -2.01
N THR A 89 3.93 14.63 -2.30
CA THR A 89 4.77 14.67 -3.51
C THR A 89 6.11 13.96 -3.26
N TYR A 90 6.80 13.57 -4.33
CA TYR A 90 8.20 13.14 -4.22
C TYR A 90 9.08 14.18 -3.53
N GLY A 91 8.78 15.47 -3.72
CA GLY A 91 9.48 16.59 -3.08
C GLY A 91 9.25 16.66 -1.57
N ASP A 92 8.04 16.36 -1.12
CA ASP A 92 7.70 16.37 0.31
C ASP A 92 8.45 15.28 1.06
N VAL A 93 8.41 14.04 0.55
CA VAL A 93 9.16 12.93 1.15
C VAL A 93 10.67 13.16 1.05
N ALA A 94 11.14 13.73 -0.05
CA ALA A 94 12.55 14.07 -0.21
C ALA A 94 13.02 15.08 0.83
N ARG A 95 12.21 16.10 1.12
CA ARG A 95 12.48 17.09 2.17
C ARG A 95 12.49 16.45 3.56
N MET A 96 11.52 15.60 3.87
CA MET A 96 11.42 14.90 5.16
C MET A 96 12.63 14.00 5.44
N LEU A 97 13.21 13.40 4.40
CA LEU A 97 14.31 12.45 4.51
C LEU A 97 15.67 13.03 4.07
N GLU A 98 15.74 14.34 3.88
CA GLU A 98 16.94 15.07 3.47
C GLU A 98 17.65 14.43 2.27
N THR A 99 16.88 14.14 1.22
CA THR A 99 17.34 13.44 0.01
C THR A 99 16.80 14.10 -1.27
N ALA A 100 17.08 13.49 -2.43
CA ALA A 100 16.59 13.96 -3.72
C ALA A 100 15.25 13.29 -4.11
N PRO A 101 14.30 14.01 -4.75
CA PRO A 101 13.04 13.43 -5.24
C PRO A 101 13.24 12.20 -6.14
N ARG A 102 14.31 12.21 -6.95
CA ARG A 102 14.68 11.06 -7.82
C ARG A 102 15.02 9.81 -7.01
N ALA A 103 15.69 9.96 -5.86
CA ALA A 103 16.03 8.84 -4.98
C ALA A 103 14.76 8.25 -4.35
N VAL A 104 13.81 9.11 -3.94
CA VAL A 104 12.48 8.68 -3.48
C VAL A 104 11.76 7.90 -4.58
N GLY A 105 11.76 8.40 -5.82
CA GLY A 105 11.17 7.70 -6.97
C GLY A 105 11.74 6.29 -7.18
N GLY A 106 13.06 6.14 -7.06
CA GLY A 106 13.71 4.82 -7.10
C GLY A 106 13.27 3.89 -5.97
N ALA A 107 13.10 4.40 -4.75
CA ALA A 107 12.60 3.62 -3.62
C ALA A 107 11.11 3.27 -3.75
N CYS A 108 10.28 4.14 -4.34
CA CYS A 108 8.89 3.84 -4.71
C CYS A 108 8.83 2.68 -5.70
N GLY A 109 9.65 2.73 -6.75
CA GLY A 109 9.70 1.70 -7.79
C GLY A 109 10.15 0.33 -7.26
N ALA A 110 10.98 0.34 -6.22
CA ALA A 110 11.51 -0.86 -5.57
C ALA A 110 10.65 -1.39 -4.40
N ASN A 111 9.43 -0.86 -4.21
CA ASN A 111 8.53 -1.31 -3.16
C ASN A 111 8.10 -2.77 -3.38
N PRO A 112 8.44 -3.71 -2.47
CA PRO A 112 8.10 -5.12 -2.63
C PRO A 112 6.66 -5.45 -2.23
N ILE A 113 5.96 -4.56 -1.52
CA ILE A 113 4.59 -4.81 -1.03
C ILE A 113 3.67 -3.65 -1.49
N PRO A 114 3.43 -3.46 -2.80
CA PRO A 114 2.53 -2.42 -3.29
C PRO A 114 1.11 -2.58 -2.72
N VAL A 115 0.29 -1.52 -2.83
CA VAL A 115 -1.02 -1.38 -2.15
C VAL A 115 -0.90 -1.24 -0.63
N ILE A 116 -0.27 -2.20 0.06
CA ILE A 116 -0.08 -2.20 1.52
C ILE A 116 0.97 -1.17 1.95
N ILE A 117 2.13 -1.14 1.29
CA ILE A 117 3.04 0.01 1.31
C ILE A 117 2.58 0.92 0.17
N PRO A 118 1.96 2.08 0.46
CA PRO A 118 1.12 2.77 -0.50
C PRO A 118 1.93 3.70 -1.41
N CYS A 119 2.80 3.14 -2.24
CA CYS A 119 3.62 3.93 -3.18
C CYS A 119 2.77 4.70 -4.21
N HIS A 120 1.51 4.31 -4.44
CA HIS A 120 0.55 5.06 -5.26
C HIS A 120 0.19 6.43 -4.66
N ARG A 121 0.35 6.62 -3.35
CA ARG A 121 0.10 7.91 -2.65
C ARG A 121 1.25 8.93 -2.83
N ILE A 122 2.36 8.54 -3.44
CA ILE A 122 3.44 9.47 -3.80
C ILE A 122 3.22 9.99 -5.22
N VAL A 123 3.02 11.30 -5.37
CA VAL A 123 2.68 11.94 -6.65
C VAL A 123 3.75 12.94 -7.13
N GLY A 124 3.66 13.37 -8.38
CA GLY A 124 4.45 14.46 -8.92
C GLY A 124 4.03 15.81 -8.34
N GLY A 125 4.91 16.81 -8.45
CA GLY A 125 4.56 18.20 -8.11
C GLY A 125 3.47 18.75 -9.05
N GLY A 126 2.70 19.72 -8.57
CA GLY A 126 1.66 20.38 -9.37
C GLY A 126 0.46 19.49 -9.75
N GLY A 127 0.22 18.40 -9.01
CA GLY A 127 -0.91 17.50 -9.25
C GLY A 127 -0.66 16.41 -10.30
N ALA A 128 0.55 16.32 -10.86
CA ALA A 128 0.90 15.24 -11.79
C ALA A 128 0.89 13.88 -11.08
N PRO A 129 0.40 12.80 -11.71
CA PRO A 129 0.36 11.48 -11.08
C PRO A 129 1.78 10.93 -10.82
N GLY A 130 2.82 11.38 -11.52
CA GLY A 130 4.18 10.86 -11.39
C GLY A 130 4.34 9.50 -12.09
N GLY A 131 5.19 8.61 -11.56
CA GLY A 131 5.40 7.25 -12.10
C GLY A 131 4.71 6.16 -11.27
N TYR A 132 4.54 4.96 -11.85
CA TYR A 132 4.08 3.76 -11.14
C TYR A 132 4.68 2.49 -11.76
N SER A 133 5.29 1.63 -10.93
CA SER A 133 5.93 0.39 -11.38
C SER A 133 5.03 -0.85 -11.31
N GLY A 134 3.83 -0.73 -10.72
CA GLY A 134 2.91 -1.85 -10.64
C GLY A 134 2.30 -2.27 -11.98
N LEU A 135 1.78 -3.50 -12.07
CA LEU A 135 1.08 -3.99 -13.26
C LEU A 135 -0.03 -3.02 -13.66
N GLY A 136 -0.12 -2.67 -14.94
CA GLY A 136 -1.05 -1.68 -15.46
C GLY A 136 -0.58 -0.22 -15.35
N GLY A 137 0.57 0.05 -14.71
CA GLY A 137 1.22 1.36 -14.67
C GLY A 137 0.33 2.46 -14.09
N LEU A 138 0.31 3.62 -14.74
CA LEU A 138 -0.47 4.78 -14.26
C LEU A 138 -1.97 4.50 -14.12
N ARG A 139 -2.54 3.60 -14.94
CA ARG A 139 -3.97 3.24 -14.82
C ARG A 139 -4.29 2.63 -13.46
N THR A 140 -3.41 1.77 -12.96
CA THR A 140 -3.53 1.15 -11.63
C THR A 140 -3.37 2.18 -10.53
N LYS A 141 -2.40 3.09 -10.66
CA LYS A 141 -2.23 4.21 -9.72
C LYS A 141 -3.48 5.09 -9.65
N ASP A 142 -4.01 5.48 -10.80
CA ASP A 142 -5.21 6.32 -10.90
C ASP A 142 -6.45 5.61 -10.38
N TRP A 143 -6.53 4.29 -10.55
CA TRP A 143 -7.60 3.48 -9.97
C TRP A 143 -7.51 3.49 -8.44
N LEU A 144 -6.35 3.19 -7.87
CA LEU A 144 -6.12 3.19 -6.42
C LEU A 144 -6.41 4.55 -5.79
N LEU A 145 -5.89 5.63 -6.39
CA LEU A 145 -6.16 6.99 -5.91
C LEU A 145 -7.64 7.36 -5.97
N ARG A 146 -8.37 6.92 -7.01
CA ARG A 146 -9.83 7.15 -7.11
C ARG A 146 -10.62 6.31 -6.12
N HIS A 147 -10.23 5.05 -5.93
CA HIS A 147 -10.80 4.15 -4.93
C HIS A 147 -10.72 4.78 -3.54
N GLU A 148 -9.54 5.26 -3.14
CA GLU A 148 -9.38 5.88 -1.83
C GLU A 148 -10.13 7.20 -1.68
N ARG A 149 -10.18 8.03 -2.73
CA ARG A 149 -10.96 9.27 -2.68
C ARG A 149 -12.47 9.02 -2.51
N ARG A 150 -13.00 7.93 -3.06
CA ARG A 150 -14.42 7.58 -2.95
C ARG A 150 -14.84 7.35 -1.50
N TYR A 151 -14.01 6.66 -0.72
CA TYR A 151 -14.34 6.28 0.65
C TYR A 151 -13.81 7.25 1.71
N ARG A 152 -12.97 8.22 1.32
CA ARG A 152 -12.59 9.34 2.20
C ARG A 152 -13.81 10.18 2.62
N VAL A 153 -14.70 10.48 1.67
CA VAL A 153 -15.92 11.27 1.93
C VAL A 153 -16.85 10.56 2.91
N THR A 154 -16.92 9.22 2.87
CA THR A 154 -17.79 8.45 3.77
C THR A 154 -17.23 8.35 5.20
N ALA A 155 -15.91 8.33 5.36
CA ALA A 155 -15.26 8.30 6.67
C ALA A 155 -15.37 9.63 7.41
N ASP A 156 -15.14 10.75 6.72
CA ASP A 156 -15.27 12.10 7.29
C ASP A 156 -16.73 12.36 7.74
N GLN A 157 -17.73 11.94 6.95
CA GLN A 157 -19.15 12.10 7.31
C GLN A 157 -19.61 11.18 8.45
N ALA A 158 -19.03 9.98 8.59
CA ALA A 158 -19.30 9.10 9.72
C ALA A 158 -18.68 9.62 11.03
N GLY A 159 -17.49 10.23 10.95
CA GLY A 159 -16.85 10.91 12.07
C GLY A 159 -17.67 12.10 12.59
N ASP A 160 -18.16 12.95 11.68
CA ASP A 160 -19.02 14.08 12.03
C ASP A 160 -20.34 13.63 12.69
N THR A 161 -20.90 12.50 12.27
CA THR A 161 -22.15 11.96 12.84
C THR A 161 -21.95 11.39 14.25
N LEU A 162 -20.79 10.78 14.53
CA LEU A 162 -20.45 10.25 15.85
C LEU A 162 -20.07 11.35 16.87
N GLU A 163 -19.42 12.45 16.44
CA GLU A 163 -19.19 13.61 17.31
C GLU A 163 -20.49 14.33 17.68
N LEU A 164 -21.47 14.41 16.77
CA LEU A 164 -22.78 15.02 17.04
C LEU A 164 -23.70 14.17 17.93
N GLN A 165 -23.40 12.89 18.13
CA GLN A 165 -24.14 12.01 19.06
C GLN A 165 -23.51 11.95 20.46
N LEU A 166 -22.36 12.58 20.66
CA LEU A 166 -21.65 12.67 21.94
C LEU A 166 -21.72 14.07 22.58
N LEU A 167 -22.57 14.96 22.04
CA LEU A 167 -22.96 16.26 22.60
C LEU A 167 -24.46 16.26 22.95
#